data_AF-A0A944Q3U3-F1
#
_entry.id   AF-A0A944Q3U3-F1
#
_cell.length_a   1.000
_cell.length_b   1.000
_cell.length_c   1.000
_cell.angle_alpha   90.00
_cell.angle_beta   90.00
_cell.angle_gamma   90.00
#
_symmetry.space_group_name_H-M   'P 1'
#
loop_
_entity.id
_entity.type
_entity.pdbx_description
1 polymer ?
#
loop_
_entity_poly.entity_id
_entity_poly.type
_entity_poly.pdbx_seq_one_letter_code
_entity_poly.pdbx_strand_id
1 'polypeptide(L)'
;MPHSALRRVPGAALATALAAITMAATVPSASAAPATADVPSLKVLSYNTFLFSKTLYPNWGQDHRANAIPATSFFQGNDVVVVQEAFDNGASDTLKRNAAAQYPHQTPVMGRSKDGWDATGGSYSSTTPEDGGVAVLSKWPIVRKEQYVYKDACGADWYSNKGFVYSVLDVNGTKVHVVGTHAQSTDPGCDAGEAAQMRSRQFKAIDAFLDAKSIPASEQVIVAGDFNVDSHSAEYATMLADGGLAGADSRTGHPYSFDTADNSIASERYPDDPREDLDYVLHRAGHAKPAGWTNDVIKEQSAPWTVSSWGKQYTYTNLSDHYPVIGS
;
A
#
# COMPACT_ATOMS: atom_id res chain seq x y z
N MET A 1 53.65 -6.56 100.54
CA MET A 1 52.64 -6.52 99.48
C MET A 1 52.16 -5.08 99.37
N PRO A 2 52.28 -4.41 98.22
CA PRO A 2 52.57 -2.99 98.17
C PRO A 2 51.36 -2.08 97.96
N HIS A 3 51.59 -0.84 98.38
CA HIS A 3 50.88 0.42 98.23
C HIS A 3 50.23 0.67 96.86
N SER A 4 49.24 1.58 96.82
CA SER A 4 49.39 2.84 96.08
C SER A 4 48.26 3.84 96.32
N ALA A 5 48.69 5.08 96.57
CA ALA A 5 47.91 6.30 96.58
C ALA A 5 47.80 6.91 95.16
N LEU A 6 46.84 7.82 95.03
CA LEU A 6 46.48 8.61 93.86
C LEU A 6 47.66 9.31 93.15
N ARG A 7 47.55 9.40 91.81
CA ARG A 7 48.04 10.56 91.04
C ARG A 7 47.26 10.73 89.73
N ARG A 8 46.81 11.96 89.49
CA ARG A 8 46.25 12.48 88.23
C ARG A 8 47.35 12.67 87.19
N VAL A 9 47.02 12.50 85.91
CA VAL A 9 47.75 13.05 84.75
C VAL A 9 46.71 13.51 83.70
N PRO A 10 46.96 14.59 82.93
CA PRO A 10 45.95 15.40 82.25
C PRO A 10 45.70 15.01 80.78
N GLY A 11 44.66 15.61 80.23
CA GLY A 11 44.15 15.38 78.88
C GLY A 11 45.11 15.75 77.75
N ALA A 12 44.99 14.99 76.67
CA ALA A 12 45.46 15.33 75.35
C ALA A 12 44.24 15.57 74.46
N ALA A 13 44.15 16.76 73.86
CA ALA A 13 43.19 17.07 72.83
C ALA A 13 43.59 16.37 71.53
N LEU A 14 42.75 15.44 71.04
CA LEU A 14 42.86 14.93 69.68
C LEU A 14 42.06 15.85 68.75
N ALA A 15 42.77 16.53 67.85
CA ALA A 15 42.18 17.17 66.69
C ALA A 15 41.73 16.10 65.70
N THR A 16 40.42 15.89 65.57
CA THR A 16 39.83 15.07 64.49
C THR A 16 39.81 15.88 63.20
N ALA A 17 40.66 15.52 62.24
CA ALA A 17 40.52 15.96 60.86
C ALA A 17 39.33 15.25 60.22
N LEU A 18 38.25 15.98 59.93
CA LEU A 18 37.18 15.50 59.05
C LEU A 18 37.69 15.56 57.60
N ALA A 19 37.96 14.39 57.02
CA ALA A 19 38.07 14.27 55.56
C ALA A 19 36.66 14.41 54.97
N ALA A 20 36.39 15.52 54.29
CA ALA A 20 35.19 15.68 53.49
C ALA A 20 35.33 14.81 52.23
N ILE A 21 34.71 13.64 52.23
CA ILE A 21 34.49 12.85 51.02
C ILE A 21 33.33 13.50 50.28
N THR A 22 33.63 14.31 49.27
CA THR A 22 32.63 14.73 48.28
C THR A 22 32.29 13.51 47.42
N MET A 23 31.18 12.85 47.74
CA MET A 23 30.55 11.95 46.77
C MET A 23 30.01 12.81 45.63
N ALA A 24 30.73 12.83 44.51
CA ALA A 24 30.16 13.29 43.25
C ALA A 24 29.07 12.28 42.87
N ALA A 25 27.82 12.60 43.20
CA ALA A 25 26.68 11.91 42.64
C ALA A 25 26.73 12.15 41.12
N THR A 26 27.11 11.13 40.36
CA THR A 26 26.93 11.11 38.92
C THR A 26 25.43 11.08 38.69
N VAL A 27 24.84 12.27 38.51
CA VAL A 27 23.48 12.40 38.02
C VAL A 27 23.46 11.67 36.68
N PRO A 28 22.62 10.65 36.47
CA PRO A 28 22.49 10.08 35.15
C PRO A 28 22.03 11.20 34.24
N SER A 29 22.87 11.58 33.27
CA SER A 29 22.46 12.45 32.18
C SER A 29 21.18 11.86 31.63
N ALA A 30 20.09 12.62 31.72
CA ALA A 30 18.84 12.27 31.08
C ALA A 30 19.19 11.97 29.62
N SER A 31 19.10 10.70 29.24
CA SER A 31 19.13 10.33 27.83
C SER A 31 18.04 11.17 27.19
N ALA A 32 18.42 11.99 26.20
CA ALA A 32 17.44 12.65 25.37
C ALA A 32 16.40 11.60 24.97
N ALA A 33 15.12 11.91 25.20
CA ALA A 33 14.04 11.13 24.60
C ALA A 33 14.41 10.95 23.12
N PRO A 34 14.25 9.75 22.54
CA PRO A 34 14.49 9.59 21.11
C PRO A 34 13.69 10.69 20.43
N ALA A 35 14.36 11.47 19.58
CA ALA A 35 13.66 12.37 18.67
C ALA A 35 12.53 11.55 18.06
N THR A 36 11.31 12.08 18.09
CA THR A 36 10.17 11.47 17.39
C THR A 36 10.68 11.08 16.01
N ALA A 37 10.79 9.77 15.74
CA ALA A 37 11.28 9.33 14.45
C ALA A 37 10.35 9.96 13.42
N ASP A 38 10.91 10.83 12.58
CA ASP A 38 10.13 11.53 11.57
C ASP A 38 9.40 10.48 10.74
N VAL A 39 8.09 10.66 10.58
CA VAL A 39 7.23 9.76 9.80
C VAL A 39 7.83 9.62 8.41
N PRO A 40 8.31 8.43 7.97
CA PRO A 40 8.99 8.31 6.69
C PRO A 40 8.16 8.85 5.52
N SER A 41 8.67 9.84 4.79
CA SER A 41 7.99 10.33 3.59
C SER A 41 8.21 9.33 2.45
N LEU A 42 7.15 8.63 2.02
CA LEU A 42 7.21 7.68 0.92
C LEU A 42 6.51 8.23 -0.32
N LYS A 43 7.06 7.90 -1.50
CA LYS A 43 6.35 8.06 -2.77
C LYS A 43 5.73 6.71 -3.17
N VAL A 44 4.41 6.63 -3.27
CA VAL A 44 3.69 5.38 -3.52
C VAL A 44 2.87 5.50 -4.81
N LEU A 45 3.12 4.62 -5.77
CA LEU A 45 2.34 4.50 -7.00
C LEU A 45 1.23 3.45 -6.82
N SER A 46 0.00 3.77 -7.20
CA SER A 46 -1.04 2.80 -7.53
C SER A 46 -1.31 2.82 -9.03
N TYR A 47 -1.37 1.65 -9.66
CA TYR A 47 -1.67 1.56 -11.09
C TYR A 47 -2.39 0.28 -11.47
N ASN A 48 -3.64 0.42 -11.92
CA ASN A 48 -4.37 -0.65 -12.58
C ASN A 48 -3.75 -0.87 -13.96
N THR A 49 -3.18 -2.05 -14.20
CA THR A 49 -2.32 -2.34 -15.37
C THR A 49 -3.07 -2.96 -16.54
N PHE A 50 -4.35 -3.31 -16.37
CA PHE A 50 -5.18 -3.92 -17.40
C PHE A 50 -4.51 -5.14 -18.08
N LEU A 51 -3.79 -5.97 -17.33
CA LEU A 51 -3.12 -7.16 -17.88
C LEU A 51 -4.05 -8.38 -17.79
N PHE A 52 -5.21 -8.28 -18.44
CA PHE A 52 -6.20 -9.35 -18.52
C PHE A 52 -5.63 -10.65 -19.11
N SER A 53 -6.19 -11.80 -18.68
CA SER A 53 -5.84 -13.13 -19.20
C SER A 53 -5.81 -13.16 -20.74
N LYS A 54 -4.64 -13.47 -21.32
CA LYS A 54 -4.49 -13.55 -22.79
C LYS A 54 -5.29 -14.70 -23.40
N THR A 55 -5.72 -15.68 -22.60
CA THR A 55 -6.61 -16.76 -23.06
C THR A 55 -7.99 -16.24 -23.41
N LEU A 56 -8.53 -15.33 -22.59
CA LEU A 56 -9.85 -14.73 -22.79
C LEU A 56 -9.77 -13.49 -23.68
N TYR A 57 -8.67 -12.75 -23.57
CA TYR A 57 -8.51 -11.41 -24.14
C TYR A 57 -7.18 -11.29 -24.93
N PRO A 58 -6.95 -12.09 -25.99
CA PRO A 58 -5.63 -12.23 -26.62
C PRO A 58 -5.09 -10.98 -27.32
N ASN A 59 -5.95 -10.00 -27.61
CA ASN A 59 -5.65 -8.89 -28.52
C ASN A 59 -5.55 -7.53 -27.81
N TRP A 60 -5.19 -7.48 -26.53
CA TRP A 60 -5.05 -6.22 -25.77
C TRP A 60 -3.59 -5.83 -25.48
N GLY A 61 -2.63 -6.45 -26.19
CA GLY A 61 -1.22 -6.05 -26.14
C GLY A 61 -0.56 -6.23 -24.77
N GLN A 62 -1.04 -7.14 -23.94
CA GLN A 62 -0.58 -7.33 -22.56
C GLN A 62 0.95 -7.49 -22.48
N ASP A 63 1.55 -8.29 -23.36
CA ASP A 63 3.00 -8.51 -23.34
C ASP A 63 3.78 -7.24 -23.74
N HIS A 64 3.27 -6.46 -24.70
CA HIS A 64 3.86 -5.17 -25.05
C HIS A 64 3.82 -4.22 -23.86
N ARG A 65 2.64 -4.07 -23.24
CA ARG A 65 2.41 -3.14 -22.12
C ARG A 65 3.16 -3.56 -20.87
N ALA A 66 3.21 -4.84 -20.53
CA ALA A 66 4.02 -5.36 -19.42
C ALA A 66 5.52 -5.07 -19.56
N ASN A 67 6.03 -4.97 -20.79
CA ASN A 67 7.41 -4.53 -21.03
C ASN A 67 7.55 -3.00 -20.96
N ALA A 68 6.57 -2.25 -21.45
CA ALA A 68 6.62 -0.78 -21.50
C ALA A 68 6.39 -0.12 -20.13
N ILE A 69 5.43 -0.61 -19.33
CA ILE A 69 5.00 -0.01 -18.05
C ILE A 69 6.20 0.23 -17.12
N PRO A 70 7.05 -0.77 -16.82
CA PRO A 70 8.18 -0.55 -15.93
C PRO A 70 9.22 0.42 -16.45
N ALA A 71 9.24 0.77 -17.74
CA ALA A 71 10.19 1.73 -18.31
C ALA A 71 9.71 3.19 -18.26
N THR A 72 8.45 3.43 -17.89
CA THR A 72 7.84 4.77 -17.89
C THR A 72 8.29 5.63 -16.71
N SER A 73 8.31 6.95 -16.89
CA SER A 73 8.75 7.87 -15.83
C SER A 73 7.86 7.86 -14.59
N PHE A 74 6.55 7.61 -14.73
CA PHE A 74 5.64 7.52 -13.58
C PHE A 74 5.87 6.24 -12.76
N PHE A 75 6.31 5.16 -13.40
CA PHE A 75 6.59 3.89 -12.73
C PHE A 75 7.91 3.90 -11.98
N GLN A 76 8.90 4.67 -12.45
CA GLN A 76 10.23 4.74 -11.85
C GLN A 76 10.32 5.73 -10.68
N GLY A 77 11.27 5.49 -9.77
CA GLY A 77 11.62 6.42 -8.70
C GLY A 77 10.59 6.55 -7.59
N ASN A 78 9.66 5.59 -7.47
CA ASN A 78 8.78 5.46 -6.32
C ASN A 78 9.50 4.65 -5.22
N ASP A 79 8.98 4.67 -4.00
CA ASP A 79 9.42 3.78 -2.92
C ASP A 79 8.64 2.47 -2.94
N VAL A 80 7.35 2.56 -3.29
CA VAL A 80 6.42 1.44 -3.38
C VAL A 80 5.56 1.59 -4.62
N VAL A 81 5.28 0.48 -5.29
CA VAL A 81 4.33 0.37 -6.39
C VAL A 81 3.31 -0.71 -6.03
N VAL A 82 2.03 -0.37 -6.14
CA VAL A 82 0.91 -1.31 -6.05
C VAL A 82 0.30 -1.42 -7.44
N VAL A 83 0.31 -2.62 -8.00
CA VAL A 83 -0.33 -2.90 -9.29
C VAL A 83 -1.63 -3.63 -9.08
N GLN A 84 -2.64 -3.30 -9.89
CA GLN A 84 -3.91 -4.02 -10.02
C GLN A 84 -4.06 -4.61 -11.42
N GLU A 85 -5.01 -5.53 -11.56
CA GLU A 85 -5.29 -6.30 -12.79
C GLU A 85 -4.06 -6.96 -13.44
N ALA A 86 -3.09 -7.36 -12.63
CA ALA A 86 -1.94 -8.16 -13.04
C ALA A 86 -2.32 -9.64 -13.21
N PHE A 87 -3.43 -9.91 -13.91
CA PHE A 87 -4.09 -11.22 -13.98
C PHE A 87 -3.33 -12.22 -14.86
N ASP A 88 -2.93 -11.84 -16.07
CA ASP A 88 -2.20 -12.73 -16.96
C ASP A 88 -0.85 -13.10 -16.35
N ASN A 89 -0.66 -14.38 -16.02
CA ASN A 89 0.53 -14.86 -15.34
C ASN A 89 1.82 -14.48 -16.08
N GLY A 90 1.87 -14.64 -17.41
CA GLY A 90 3.09 -14.36 -18.18
C GLY A 90 3.42 -12.88 -18.29
N ALA A 91 2.40 -12.04 -18.53
CA ALA A 91 2.55 -10.60 -18.62
C ALA A 91 2.88 -9.99 -17.25
N SER A 92 2.16 -10.39 -16.19
CA SER A 92 2.41 -9.93 -14.82
C SER A 92 3.80 -10.34 -14.31
N ASP A 93 4.24 -11.57 -14.58
CA ASP A 93 5.61 -12.02 -14.24
C ASP A 93 6.67 -11.22 -15.02
N THR A 94 6.37 -10.82 -16.26
CA THR A 94 7.25 -9.97 -17.07
C THR A 94 7.35 -8.56 -16.51
N LEU A 95 6.22 -7.93 -16.17
CA LEU A 95 6.18 -6.63 -15.51
C LEU A 95 7.01 -6.65 -14.23
N LYS A 96 6.77 -7.63 -13.36
CA LYS A 96 7.45 -7.81 -12.06
C LYS A 96 8.95 -8.02 -12.22
N ARG A 97 9.37 -8.84 -13.18
CA ARG A 97 10.79 -9.09 -13.50
C ARG A 97 11.48 -7.82 -14.00
N ASN A 98 10.84 -7.07 -14.90
CA ASN A 98 11.40 -5.83 -15.45
C ASN A 98 11.46 -4.71 -14.39
N ALA A 99 10.56 -4.74 -13.40
CA ALA A 99 10.55 -3.83 -12.26
C ALA A 99 11.60 -4.15 -11.18
N ALA A 100 12.15 -5.37 -11.15
CA ALA A 100 12.96 -5.88 -10.04
C ALA A 100 14.27 -5.12 -9.79
N ALA A 101 14.81 -4.43 -10.79
CA ALA A 101 16.02 -3.62 -10.63
C ALA A 101 15.79 -2.39 -9.72
N GLN A 102 14.58 -1.82 -9.73
CA GLN A 102 14.20 -0.70 -8.86
C GLN A 102 13.43 -1.17 -7.62
N TYR A 103 12.67 -2.25 -7.76
CA TYR A 103 11.79 -2.80 -6.73
C TYR A 103 12.12 -4.27 -6.47
N PRO A 104 13.25 -4.58 -5.81
CA PRO A 104 13.72 -5.95 -5.63
C PRO A 104 12.88 -6.76 -4.62
N HIS A 105 12.11 -6.08 -3.76
CA HIS A 105 11.29 -6.74 -2.75
C HIS A 105 9.84 -6.76 -3.21
N GLN A 106 9.32 -7.94 -3.53
CA GLN A 106 7.99 -8.07 -4.12
C GLN A 106 7.16 -9.16 -3.44
N THR A 107 5.85 -8.96 -3.42
CA THR A 107 4.87 -10.01 -3.13
C THR A 107 4.62 -10.87 -4.37
N PRO A 108 4.09 -12.09 -4.22
CA PRO A 108 3.37 -12.74 -5.31
C PRO A 108 2.18 -11.89 -5.79
N VAL A 109 1.60 -12.23 -6.94
CA VAL A 109 0.25 -11.76 -7.28
C VAL A 109 -0.74 -12.55 -6.42
N MET A 110 -1.60 -11.84 -5.70
CA MET A 110 -2.50 -12.47 -4.74
C MET A 110 -3.55 -13.35 -5.43
N GLY A 111 -4.03 -14.37 -4.73
CA GLY A 111 -5.04 -15.29 -5.23
C GLY A 111 -4.50 -16.37 -6.18
N ARG A 112 -3.24 -16.29 -6.62
CA ARG A 112 -2.65 -17.25 -7.56
C ARG A 112 -2.28 -18.58 -6.92
N SER A 113 -1.67 -18.53 -5.74
CA SER A 113 -1.43 -19.68 -4.86
C SER A 113 -1.24 -19.23 -3.43
N LYS A 114 -1.02 -20.18 -2.50
CA LYS A 114 -0.62 -19.88 -1.12
C LYS A 114 0.90 -19.73 -0.95
N ASP A 115 1.68 -19.99 -1.99
CA ASP A 115 3.13 -19.99 -1.93
C ASP A 115 3.70 -18.58 -1.89
N GLY A 116 4.78 -18.40 -1.12
CA GLY A 116 5.44 -17.10 -1.00
C GLY A 116 4.70 -16.07 -0.13
N TRP A 117 3.66 -16.49 0.59
CA TRP A 117 2.91 -15.69 1.55
C TRP A 117 3.16 -16.17 2.99
N ASP A 118 3.27 -15.24 3.94
CA ASP A 118 3.37 -15.58 5.36
C ASP A 118 2.02 -16.01 5.95
N ALA A 119 0.92 -15.53 5.36
CA ALA A 119 -0.43 -15.98 5.66
C ALA A 119 -1.36 -15.77 4.46
N THR A 120 -2.38 -16.62 4.36
CA THR A 120 -3.49 -16.48 3.42
C THR A 120 -4.79 -16.51 4.21
N GLY A 121 -5.56 -15.43 4.15
CA GLY A 121 -6.84 -15.28 4.83
C GLY A 121 -8.01 -15.08 3.87
N GLY A 122 -9.19 -14.91 4.45
CA GLY A 122 -10.42 -14.66 3.70
C GLY A 122 -10.91 -15.89 2.93
N SER A 123 -11.61 -15.66 1.82
CA SER A 123 -12.33 -16.71 1.07
C SER A 123 -11.50 -17.26 -0.10
N TYR A 124 -10.22 -17.51 0.12
CA TYR A 124 -9.33 -18.05 -0.92
C TYR A 124 -9.87 -19.35 -1.51
N SER A 125 -9.94 -19.41 -2.84
CA SER A 125 -10.33 -20.59 -3.59
C SER A 125 -9.17 -21.09 -4.45
N SER A 126 -8.79 -22.36 -4.31
CA SER A 126 -7.78 -22.99 -5.19
C SER A 126 -8.34 -23.44 -6.54
N THR A 127 -9.64 -23.26 -6.77
CA THR A 127 -10.33 -23.73 -7.98
C THR A 127 -10.93 -22.60 -8.78
N THR A 128 -10.82 -21.36 -8.30
CA THR A 128 -11.27 -20.19 -9.06
C THR A 128 -10.35 -20.00 -10.28
N PRO A 129 -10.89 -19.62 -11.45
CA PRO A 129 -10.10 -19.55 -12.68
C PRO A 129 -9.13 -18.37 -12.73
N GLU A 130 -9.41 -17.27 -12.02
CA GLU A 130 -8.63 -16.03 -12.10
C GLU A 130 -8.09 -15.63 -10.72
N ASP A 131 -6.83 -15.16 -10.67
CA ASP A 131 -6.24 -14.64 -9.44
C ASP A 131 -6.81 -13.24 -9.09
N GLY A 132 -6.33 -12.63 -8.00
CA GLY A 132 -6.82 -11.32 -7.57
C GLY A 132 -6.18 -10.13 -8.28
N GLY A 133 -5.14 -10.34 -9.09
CA GLY A 133 -4.49 -9.32 -9.90
C GLY A 133 -3.72 -8.25 -9.13
N VAL A 134 -3.57 -8.36 -7.81
CA VAL A 134 -2.87 -7.36 -6.98
C VAL A 134 -1.50 -7.83 -6.54
N ALA A 135 -0.49 -6.96 -6.66
CA ALA A 135 0.84 -7.17 -6.10
C ALA A 135 1.46 -5.87 -5.58
N VAL A 136 2.32 -5.97 -4.57
CA VAL A 136 3.13 -4.87 -4.02
C VAL A 136 4.59 -5.09 -4.41
N LEU A 137 5.20 -4.07 -4.99
CA LEU A 137 6.62 -3.99 -5.33
C LEU A 137 7.26 -2.86 -4.52
N SER A 138 8.40 -3.13 -3.90
CA SER A 138 9.01 -2.20 -2.95
C SER A 138 10.52 -2.10 -3.17
N LYS A 139 11.01 -0.86 -3.06
CA LYS A 139 12.44 -0.55 -2.93
C LYS A 139 12.98 -1.00 -1.56
N TRP A 140 12.12 -0.97 -0.55
CA TRP A 140 12.42 -1.30 0.85
C TRP A 140 12.14 -2.79 1.15
N PRO A 141 12.91 -3.45 2.04
CA PRO A 141 12.66 -4.83 2.42
C PRO A 141 11.24 -5.08 2.91
N ILE A 142 10.56 -6.09 2.35
CA ILE A 142 9.28 -6.60 2.86
C ILE A 142 9.60 -7.61 3.96
N VAL A 143 9.32 -7.25 5.22
CA VAL A 143 9.56 -8.11 6.40
C VAL A 143 8.37 -9.01 6.73
N ARG A 144 7.19 -8.69 6.18
CA ARG A 144 6.00 -9.55 6.25
C ARG A 144 5.09 -9.29 5.05
N LYS A 145 4.49 -10.34 4.49
CA LYS A 145 3.50 -10.27 3.40
C LYS A 145 2.38 -11.29 3.61
N GLU A 146 1.15 -10.81 3.58
CA GLU A 146 -0.07 -11.60 3.67
C GLU A 146 -1.00 -11.29 2.51
N GLN A 147 -1.83 -12.25 2.14
CA GLN A 147 -2.94 -12.02 1.23
C GLN A 147 -4.27 -12.32 1.91
N TYR A 148 -5.31 -11.60 1.52
CA TYR A 148 -6.68 -11.81 1.99
C TYR A 148 -7.64 -11.72 0.80
N VAL A 149 -8.37 -12.80 0.53
CA VAL A 149 -9.38 -12.83 -0.53
C VAL A 149 -10.73 -12.39 0.03
N TYR A 150 -11.39 -11.44 -0.62
CA TYR A 150 -12.69 -10.95 -0.18
C TYR A 150 -13.73 -12.07 -0.16
N LYS A 151 -14.67 -11.98 0.79
CA LYS A 151 -15.83 -12.88 0.85
C LYS A 151 -16.97 -12.40 -0.04
N ASP A 152 -17.08 -11.08 -0.21
CA ASP A 152 -18.21 -10.40 -0.83
C ASP A 152 -17.78 -9.88 -2.20
N ALA A 153 -18.45 -10.34 -3.26
CA ALA A 153 -18.29 -9.89 -4.64
C ALA A 153 -19.58 -10.22 -5.43
N CYS A 154 -19.75 -9.61 -6.60
CA CYS A 154 -20.84 -9.89 -7.54
C CYS A 154 -20.33 -9.84 -8.99
N GLY A 155 -21.14 -10.31 -9.93
CA GLY A 155 -20.79 -10.30 -11.35
C GLY A 155 -19.53 -11.12 -11.66
N ALA A 156 -18.74 -10.64 -12.63
CA ALA A 156 -17.50 -11.32 -13.05
C ALA A 156 -16.48 -11.45 -11.91
N ASP A 157 -16.41 -10.46 -11.00
CA ASP A 157 -15.45 -10.42 -9.90
C ASP A 157 -15.60 -11.61 -8.94
N TRP A 158 -16.80 -12.19 -8.81
CA TRP A 158 -17.05 -13.38 -7.98
C TRP A 158 -16.24 -14.61 -8.42
N TYR A 159 -15.85 -14.69 -9.69
CA TYR A 159 -15.06 -15.79 -10.25
C TYR A 159 -13.54 -15.53 -10.17
N SER A 160 -13.12 -14.53 -9.41
CA SER A 160 -11.72 -14.21 -9.15
C SER A 160 -11.40 -14.29 -7.67
N ASN A 161 -10.14 -14.52 -7.32
CA ASN A 161 -9.65 -14.36 -5.95
C ASN A 161 -9.36 -12.87 -5.64
N LYS A 162 -10.25 -11.92 -6.01
CA LYS A 162 -10.08 -10.49 -5.67
C LYS A 162 -9.98 -10.27 -4.16
N GLY A 163 -9.20 -9.27 -3.75
CA GLY A 163 -8.80 -9.13 -2.36
C GLY A 163 -7.84 -7.99 -2.10
N PHE A 164 -7.04 -8.15 -1.05
CA PHE A 164 -5.93 -7.25 -0.75
C PHE A 164 -4.67 -7.99 -0.33
N VAL A 165 -3.55 -7.32 -0.57
CA VAL A 165 -2.20 -7.68 -0.15
C VAL A 165 -1.81 -6.78 1.01
N TYR A 166 -1.39 -7.35 2.13
CA TYR A 166 -0.83 -6.60 3.26
C TYR A 166 0.67 -6.85 3.35
N SER A 167 1.46 -5.79 3.32
CA SER A 167 2.92 -5.84 3.44
C SER A 167 3.40 -4.95 4.59
N VAL A 168 4.38 -5.42 5.34
CA VAL A 168 5.14 -4.61 6.29
C VAL A 168 6.53 -4.39 5.71
N LEU A 169 6.90 -3.13 5.55
CA LEU A 169 8.18 -2.68 5.02
C LEU A 169 9.10 -2.26 6.16
N ASP A 170 10.39 -2.51 6.00
CA ASP A 170 11.43 -1.89 6.82
C ASP A 170 12.03 -0.69 6.07
N VAL A 171 11.61 0.52 6.47
CA VAL A 171 12.06 1.79 5.90
C VAL A 171 13.09 2.39 6.87
N ASN A 172 14.37 2.11 6.65
CA ASN A 172 15.49 2.57 7.49
C ASN A 172 15.31 2.27 8.99
N GLY A 173 14.83 1.08 9.35
CA GLY A 173 14.59 0.67 10.74
C GLY A 173 13.21 1.04 11.28
N THR A 174 12.37 1.72 10.48
CA THR A 174 10.97 2.04 10.83
C THR A 174 10.01 1.20 10.02
N LYS A 175 8.98 0.66 10.68
CA LYS A 175 7.94 -0.10 9.98
C LYS A 175 6.95 0.81 9.28
N VAL A 176 6.66 0.49 8.02
CA VAL A 176 5.56 1.07 7.26
C VAL A 176 4.68 -0.05 6.73
N HIS A 177 3.37 0.09 6.89
CA HIS A 177 2.38 -0.88 6.47
C HIS A 177 1.75 -0.43 5.17
N VAL A 178 1.68 -1.34 4.19
CA VAL A 178 1.06 -1.07 2.89
C VAL A 178 0.02 -2.14 2.62
N VAL A 179 -1.21 -1.71 2.35
CA VAL A 179 -2.28 -2.54 1.80
C VAL A 179 -2.45 -2.20 0.33
N GLY A 180 -2.24 -3.16 -0.55
CA GLY A 180 -2.59 -3.07 -1.96
C GLY A 180 -3.94 -3.73 -2.22
N THR A 181 -4.87 -3.09 -2.91
CA THR A 181 -6.18 -3.70 -3.22
C THR A 181 -6.71 -3.36 -4.61
N HIS A 182 -7.67 -4.15 -5.07
CA HIS A 182 -8.57 -3.86 -6.18
C HIS A 182 -9.97 -4.30 -5.74
N ALA A 183 -10.85 -3.33 -5.48
CA ALA A 183 -12.20 -3.58 -4.98
C ALA A 183 -13.16 -4.05 -6.09
N GLN A 184 -14.41 -4.33 -5.72
CA GLN A 184 -15.49 -4.72 -6.62
C GLN A 184 -15.73 -3.66 -7.70
N SER A 185 -15.67 -4.10 -8.95
CA SER A 185 -16.02 -3.30 -10.13
C SER A 185 -17.54 -3.07 -10.24
N THR A 186 -17.93 -1.99 -10.91
CA THR A 186 -19.34 -1.78 -11.29
C THR A 186 -19.65 -2.65 -12.52
N ASP A 187 -19.81 -3.95 -12.29
CA ASP A 187 -20.01 -4.97 -13.32
C ASP A 187 -21.49 -5.13 -13.69
N PRO A 188 -21.84 -5.32 -14.98
CA PRO A 188 -23.23 -5.53 -15.42
C PRO A 188 -23.86 -6.84 -14.91
N GLY A 189 -23.06 -7.78 -14.40
CA GLY A 189 -23.53 -8.99 -13.73
C GLY A 189 -23.91 -8.80 -12.26
N CYS A 190 -23.77 -7.59 -11.71
CA CYS A 190 -24.27 -7.22 -10.39
C CYS A 190 -25.69 -6.64 -10.49
N ASP A 191 -26.52 -6.89 -9.47
CA ASP A 191 -27.80 -6.22 -9.33
C ASP A 191 -27.62 -4.70 -9.08
N ALA A 192 -28.68 -3.92 -9.33
CA ALA A 192 -28.65 -2.47 -9.15
C ALA A 192 -28.25 -2.08 -7.71
N GLY A 193 -27.11 -1.39 -7.58
CA GLY A 193 -26.55 -0.98 -6.29
C GLY A 193 -25.82 -2.08 -5.51
N GLU A 194 -25.78 -3.32 -6.02
CA GLU A 194 -25.09 -4.43 -5.35
C GLU A 194 -23.57 -4.22 -5.32
N ALA A 195 -22.97 -3.74 -6.41
CA ALA A 195 -21.53 -3.49 -6.49
C ALA A 195 -21.03 -2.55 -5.36
N ALA A 196 -21.73 -1.44 -5.12
CA ALA A 196 -21.42 -0.51 -4.03
C ALA A 196 -21.57 -1.17 -2.64
N GLN A 197 -22.54 -2.07 -2.46
CA GLN A 197 -22.68 -2.83 -1.22
C GLN A 197 -21.54 -3.82 -1.01
N MET A 198 -21.05 -4.47 -2.07
CA MET A 198 -19.87 -5.33 -2.01
C MET A 198 -18.64 -4.52 -1.63
N ARG A 199 -18.40 -3.38 -2.30
CA ARG A 199 -17.29 -2.46 -1.96
C ARG A 199 -17.33 -2.04 -0.49
N SER A 200 -18.49 -1.62 0.01
CA SER A 200 -18.68 -1.30 1.44
C SER A 200 -18.23 -2.46 2.36
N ARG A 201 -18.62 -3.71 2.05
CA ARG A 201 -18.21 -4.88 2.83
C ARG A 201 -16.71 -5.19 2.70
N GLN A 202 -16.14 -5.00 1.51
CA GLN A 202 -14.71 -5.17 1.26
C GLN A 202 -13.86 -4.16 2.05
N PHE A 203 -14.24 -2.88 2.06
CA PHE A 203 -13.54 -1.86 2.86
C PHE A 203 -13.63 -2.14 4.36
N LYS A 204 -14.81 -2.57 4.85
CA LYS A 204 -14.95 -3.06 6.24
C LYS A 204 -14.08 -4.27 6.55
N ALA A 205 -13.84 -5.15 5.58
CA ALA A 205 -12.93 -6.28 5.74
C ALA A 205 -11.47 -5.84 5.84
N ILE A 206 -11.04 -4.84 5.05
CA ILE A 206 -9.72 -4.21 5.20
C ILE A 206 -9.60 -3.59 6.59
N ASP A 207 -10.60 -2.82 7.03
CA ASP A 207 -10.59 -2.14 8.31
C ASP A 207 -10.47 -3.12 9.48
N ALA A 208 -11.34 -4.13 9.52
CA ALA A 208 -11.31 -5.16 10.56
C ALA A 208 -10.00 -5.97 10.56
N PHE A 209 -9.41 -6.22 9.38
CA PHE A 209 -8.11 -6.88 9.28
C PHE A 209 -7.00 -6.03 9.90
N LEU A 210 -6.97 -4.72 9.62
CA LEU A 210 -5.96 -3.80 10.13
C LEU A 210 -6.10 -3.58 11.64
N ASP A 211 -7.33 -3.46 12.15
CA ASP A 211 -7.59 -3.41 13.60
C ASP A 211 -7.06 -4.65 14.33
N ALA A 212 -7.30 -5.83 13.77
CA ALA A 212 -6.81 -7.09 14.34
C ALA A 212 -5.28 -7.19 14.36
N LYS A 213 -4.56 -6.39 13.57
CA LYS A 213 -3.08 -6.33 13.63
C LYS A 213 -2.56 -5.52 14.82
N SER A 214 -3.39 -4.71 15.47
CA SER A 214 -2.98 -3.84 16.59
C SER A 214 -1.71 -3.05 16.28
N ILE A 215 -1.66 -2.45 15.07
CA ILE A 215 -0.52 -1.67 14.59
C ILE A 215 -0.35 -0.45 15.50
N PRO A 216 0.86 -0.11 15.98
CA PRO A 216 1.07 1.10 16.75
C PRO A 216 0.64 2.36 15.97
N ALA A 217 -0.06 3.28 16.62
CA ALA A 217 -0.50 4.55 15.99
C ALA A 217 0.69 5.40 15.46
N SER A 218 1.90 5.18 15.98
CA SER A 218 3.13 5.82 15.49
C SER A 218 3.66 5.24 14.18
N GLU A 219 3.17 4.08 13.74
CA GLU A 219 3.56 3.44 12.47
C GLU A 219 2.56 3.81 11.38
N GLN A 220 3.07 4.09 10.18
CA GLN A 220 2.24 4.48 9.04
C GLN A 220 1.49 3.28 8.47
N VAL A 221 0.25 3.50 8.06
CA VAL A 221 -0.55 2.52 7.32
C VAL A 221 -1.12 3.18 6.08
N ILE A 222 -0.66 2.72 4.92
CA ILE A 222 -1.06 3.19 3.59
C ILE A 222 -1.95 2.14 2.95
N VAL A 223 -3.07 2.56 2.35
CA VAL A 223 -3.96 1.71 1.56
C VAL A 223 -4.02 2.28 0.14
N ALA A 224 -3.57 1.51 -0.84
CA ALA A 224 -3.39 1.94 -2.22
C ALA A 224 -4.04 0.95 -3.18
N GLY A 225 -4.68 1.45 -4.23
CA GLY A 225 -5.45 0.58 -5.10
C GLY A 225 -6.36 1.30 -6.08
N ASP A 226 -6.99 0.47 -6.91
CA ASP A 226 -8.24 0.80 -7.57
C ASP A 226 -9.38 0.45 -6.61
N PHE A 227 -10.07 1.46 -6.11
CA PHE A 227 -11.12 1.30 -5.13
C PHE A 227 -12.49 1.18 -5.81
N ASN A 228 -12.59 1.39 -7.13
CA ASN A 228 -13.84 1.41 -7.88
C ASN A 228 -14.91 2.34 -7.27
N VAL A 229 -14.48 3.42 -6.62
CA VAL A 229 -15.36 4.45 -6.06
C VAL A 229 -14.99 5.77 -6.69
N ASP A 230 -15.90 6.40 -7.42
CA ASP A 230 -15.68 7.72 -8.03
C ASP A 230 -15.55 8.81 -6.96
N SER A 231 -14.46 9.58 -7.01
CA SER A 231 -14.14 10.65 -6.04
C SER A 231 -15.16 11.79 -6.06
N HIS A 232 -15.91 11.92 -7.16
CA HIS A 232 -16.97 12.92 -7.34
C HIS A 232 -18.34 12.44 -6.84
N SER A 233 -18.45 11.18 -6.41
CA SER A 233 -19.69 10.57 -5.96
C SER A 233 -19.87 10.66 -4.44
N ALA A 234 -21.10 10.45 -3.98
CA ALA A 234 -21.39 10.34 -2.55
C ALA A 234 -20.80 9.07 -1.91
N GLU A 235 -20.46 8.05 -2.70
CA GLU A 235 -19.86 6.80 -2.20
C GLU A 235 -18.46 7.03 -1.64
N TYR A 236 -17.72 8.05 -2.10
CA TYR A 236 -16.39 8.39 -1.58
C TYR A 236 -16.37 8.59 -0.06
N ALA A 237 -17.36 9.31 0.50
CA ALA A 237 -17.45 9.50 1.94
C ALA A 237 -17.71 8.19 2.70
N THR A 238 -18.53 7.30 2.12
CA THR A 238 -18.82 5.97 2.66
C THR A 238 -17.58 5.07 2.63
N MET A 239 -16.82 5.09 1.52
CA MET A 239 -15.55 4.39 1.39
C MET A 239 -14.55 4.78 2.48
N LEU A 240 -14.38 6.08 2.73
CA LEU A 240 -13.49 6.57 3.80
C LEU A 240 -13.93 6.07 5.18
N ALA A 241 -15.24 6.13 5.47
CA ALA A 241 -15.79 5.68 6.74
C ALA A 241 -15.67 4.16 6.91
N ASP A 242 -16.03 3.38 5.90
CA ASP A 242 -16.03 1.92 5.94
C ASP A 242 -14.62 1.32 6.01
N GLY A 243 -13.63 1.97 5.40
CA GLY A 243 -12.23 1.54 5.44
C GLY A 243 -11.41 2.11 6.60
N GLY A 244 -12.00 2.99 7.41
CA GLY A 244 -11.26 3.72 8.44
C GLY A 244 -10.12 4.57 7.87
N LEU A 245 -10.36 5.26 6.75
CA LEU A 245 -9.35 5.98 5.97
C LEU A 245 -9.46 7.50 6.13
N ALA A 246 -8.32 8.16 6.07
CA ALA A 246 -8.23 9.60 5.92
C ALA A 246 -8.07 9.95 4.44
N GLY A 247 -8.92 10.85 3.94
CA GLY A 247 -8.76 11.43 2.61
C GLY A 247 -7.40 12.13 2.47
N ALA A 248 -6.87 12.19 1.24
CA ALA A 248 -5.68 12.97 0.94
C ALA A 248 -5.93 14.46 1.24
N ASP A 249 -4.89 15.17 1.66
CA ASP A 249 -4.99 16.61 1.95
C ASP A 249 -5.22 17.41 0.65
N SER A 250 -4.74 16.88 -0.49
CA SER A 250 -5.10 17.38 -1.82
C SER A 250 -5.13 16.26 -2.87
N ARG A 251 -5.90 16.49 -3.93
CA ARG A 251 -5.90 15.66 -5.14
C ARG A 251 -5.59 16.55 -6.35
N THR A 252 -4.53 16.21 -7.07
CA THR A 252 -3.95 17.04 -8.14
C THR A 252 -3.83 16.26 -9.45
N GLY A 253 -3.35 16.94 -10.49
CA GLY A 253 -3.16 16.33 -11.80
C GLY A 253 -4.47 16.30 -12.60
N HIS A 254 -4.71 15.19 -13.30
CA HIS A 254 -5.91 15.01 -14.13
C HIS A 254 -7.13 14.65 -13.27
N PRO A 255 -8.34 15.14 -13.57
CA PRO A 255 -9.51 14.91 -12.70
C PRO A 255 -10.06 13.48 -12.69
N TYR A 256 -9.69 12.61 -13.64
CA TYR A 256 -10.30 11.28 -13.80
C TYR A 256 -9.22 10.21 -13.95
N SER A 257 -8.99 9.36 -12.95
CA SER A 257 -8.09 8.22 -13.12
C SER A 257 -8.61 7.19 -14.12
N PHE A 258 -9.92 7.18 -14.40
CA PHE A 258 -10.54 6.36 -15.44
C PHE A 258 -11.30 7.26 -16.42
N ASP A 259 -10.61 7.70 -17.48
CA ASP A 259 -11.13 8.68 -18.44
C ASP A 259 -11.61 8.01 -19.74
N THR A 260 -12.91 7.70 -19.79
CA THR A 260 -13.58 7.11 -20.97
C THR A 260 -13.62 8.02 -22.20
N ALA A 261 -13.19 9.29 -22.11
CA ALA A 261 -13.12 10.19 -23.25
C ALA A 261 -11.70 10.30 -23.84
N ASP A 262 -10.69 10.50 -22.98
CA ASP A 262 -9.33 10.82 -23.41
C ASP A 262 -8.37 9.61 -23.38
N ASN A 263 -8.65 8.57 -22.58
CA ASN A 263 -7.84 7.36 -22.57
C ASN A 263 -8.23 6.48 -23.78
N SER A 264 -7.27 6.19 -24.64
CA SER A 264 -7.49 5.42 -25.88
C SER A 264 -7.99 3.99 -25.66
N ILE A 265 -7.67 3.36 -24.53
CA ILE A 265 -8.18 2.02 -24.19
C ILE A 265 -9.57 2.16 -23.56
N ALA A 266 -9.74 3.05 -22.58
CA ALA A 266 -11.03 3.22 -21.89
C ALA A 266 -12.14 3.66 -22.86
N SER A 267 -11.86 4.62 -23.75
CA SER A 267 -12.81 5.12 -24.76
C SER A 267 -13.24 4.06 -25.78
N GLU A 268 -12.37 3.13 -26.15
CA GLU A 268 -12.74 1.99 -27.01
C GLU A 268 -13.60 0.98 -26.26
N ARG A 269 -13.28 0.71 -24.98
CA ARG A 269 -14.00 -0.26 -24.15
C ARG A 269 -15.38 0.24 -23.72
N TYR A 270 -15.49 1.52 -23.42
CA TYR A 270 -16.63 2.14 -22.73
C TYR A 270 -16.99 3.51 -23.35
N PRO A 271 -17.36 3.56 -24.64
CA PRO A 271 -17.55 4.82 -25.35
C PRO A 271 -18.71 5.68 -24.83
N ASP A 272 -19.66 5.06 -24.13
CA ASP A 272 -20.89 5.71 -23.64
C ASP A 272 -20.91 5.89 -22.11
N ASP A 273 -19.89 5.39 -21.39
CA ASP A 273 -19.84 5.45 -19.93
C ASP A 273 -19.22 6.79 -19.46
N PRO A 274 -19.61 7.29 -18.28
CA PRO A 274 -19.02 8.50 -17.72
C PRO A 274 -17.55 8.29 -17.38
N ARG A 275 -16.80 9.40 -17.35
CA ARG A 275 -15.45 9.43 -16.78
C ARG A 275 -15.56 9.39 -15.27
N GLU A 276 -14.67 8.64 -14.64
CA GLU A 276 -14.66 8.44 -13.19
C GLU A 276 -13.24 8.58 -12.62
N ASP A 277 -13.17 8.68 -11.31
CA ASP A 277 -11.91 8.83 -10.60
C ASP A 277 -11.81 7.84 -9.45
N LEU A 278 -11.14 6.71 -9.71
CA LEU A 278 -11.32 5.43 -9.01
C LEU A 278 -10.09 4.98 -8.20
N ASP A 279 -8.93 5.57 -8.48
CA ASP A 279 -7.64 5.11 -7.96
C ASP A 279 -7.11 6.03 -6.84
N TYR A 280 -6.61 5.43 -5.76
CA TYR A 280 -6.23 6.15 -4.55
C TYR A 280 -4.99 5.61 -3.85
N VAL A 281 -4.35 6.48 -3.09
CA VAL A 281 -3.32 6.15 -2.11
C VAL A 281 -3.62 6.91 -0.82
N LEU A 282 -4.26 6.26 0.14
CA LEU A 282 -4.80 6.88 1.36
C LEU A 282 -4.09 6.36 2.60
N HIS A 283 -4.17 7.12 3.70
CA HIS A 283 -3.69 6.67 5.00
C HIS A 283 -4.84 6.15 5.86
N ARG A 284 -4.56 5.19 6.75
CA ARG A 284 -5.49 4.81 7.82
C ARG A 284 -5.65 5.96 8.81
N ALA A 285 -6.89 6.28 9.17
CA ALA A 285 -7.19 7.27 10.19
C ALA A 285 -6.61 6.85 11.56
N GLY A 286 -6.10 7.82 12.33
CA GLY A 286 -5.53 7.56 13.65
C GLY A 286 -4.08 7.03 13.66
N HIS A 287 -3.48 6.80 12.48
CA HIS A 287 -2.07 6.45 12.34
C HIS A 287 -1.21 7.63 11.88
N ALA A 288 0.10 7.52 12.08
CA ALA A 288 1.08 8.44 11.57
C ALA A 288 0.92 8.61 10.04
N LYS A 289 0.98 9.86 9.57
CA LYS A 289 1.05 10.21 8.14
C LYS A 289 1.85 11.51 7.95
N PRO A 290 2.52 11.70 6.81
CA PRO A 290 3.08 12.99 6.44
C PRO A 290 1.99 14.08 6.35
N ALA A 291 2.34 15.32 6.65
CA ALA A 291 1.46 16.46 6.40
C ALA A 291 1.50 16.86 4.92
N GLY A 292 0.37 17.28 4.36
CA GLY A 292 0.29 17.69 2.95
C GLY A 292 0.23 16.52 1.97
N TRP A 293 -0.25 15.35 2.43
CA TRP A 293 -0.32 14.14 1.62
C TRP A 293 -1.21 14.36 0.41
N THR A 294 -0.65 14.17 -0.78
CA THR A 294 -1.31 14.48 -2.06
C THR A 294 -1.47 13.21 -2.89
N ASN A 295 -2.58 13.09 -3.61
CA ASN A 295 -2.75 12.09 -4.68
C ASN A 295 -2.73 12.80 -6.02
N ASP A 296 -1.71 12.54 -6.83
CA ASP A 296 -1.53 13.13 -8.15
C ASP A 296 -1.90 12.12 -9.24
N VAL A 297 -2.95 12.40 -10.02
CA VAL A 297 -3.37 11.57 -11.15
C VAL A 297 -2.55 11.96 -12.37
N ILE A 298 -1.69 11.06 -12.82
CA ILE A 298 -0.78 11.30 -13.92
C ILE A 298 -1.50 11.01 -15.24
N LYS A 299 -1.72 12.02 -16.08
CA LYS A 299 -2.26 11.85 -17.43
C LYS A 299 -1.22 11.18 -18.36
N GLU A 300 -1.03 9.90 -18.15
CA GLU A 300 -0.08 9.05 -18.86
C GLU A 300 -0.42 8.95 -20.35
N GLN A 301 0.61 9.00 -21.19
CA GLN A 301 0.51 8.70 -22.62
C GLN A 301 1.74 7.91 -23.05
N SER A 302 1.51 6.95 -23.94
CA SER A 302 2.55 6.10 -24.51
C SER A 302 2.83 6.47 -25.96
N ALA A 303 3.95 5.99 -26.49
CA ALA A 303 4.09 5.87 -27.94
C ALA A 303 2.93 5.00 -28.49
N PRO A 304 2.42 5.27 -29.71
CA PRO A 304 1.37 4.46 -30.29
C PRO A 304 1.79 2.99 -30.42
N TRP A 305 0.89 2.09 -30.08
CA TRP A 305 1.05 0.65 -30.28
C TRP A 305 -0.22 0.05 -30.87
N THR A 306 -0.06 -0.97 -31.70
CA THR A 306 -1.15 -1.51 -32.52
C THR A 306 -1.33 -3.00 -32.28
N VAL A 307 -2.59 -3.40 -32.16
CA VAL A 307 -3.03 -4.81 -32.11
C VAL A 307 -3.94 -5.10 -33.28
N SER A 308 -4.12 -6.38 -33.59
CA SER A 308 -5.09 -6.83 -34.59
C SER A 308 -6.15 -7.69 -33.93
N SER A 309 -7.42 -7.42 -34.22
CA SER A 309 -8.55 -8.22 -33.77
C SER A 309 -9.55 -8.33 -34.91
N TRP A 310 -9.96 -9.55 -35.26
CA TRP A 310 -10.91 -9.83 -36.34
C TRP A 310 -10.55 -9.18 -37.69
N GLY A 311 -9.25 -9.14 -38.03
CA GLY A 311 -8.76 -8.54 -39.28
C GLY A 311 -8.75 -7.01 -39.32
N LYS A 312 -9.13 -6.35 -38.22
CA LYS A 312 -9.02 -4.89 -38.05
C LYS A 312 -7.85 -4.56 -37.13
N GLN A 313 -7.14 -3.48 -37.46
CA GLN A 313 -6.08 -2.93 -36.61
C GLN A 313 -6.67 -1.87 -35.68
N TYR A 314 -6.21 -1.89 -34.43
CA TYR A 314 -6.57 -0.92 -33.39
C TYR A 314 -5.27 -0.36 -32.83
N THR A 315 -5.18 0.97 -32.76
CA THR A 315 -3.98 1.66 -32.29
C THR A 315 -4.33 2.46 -31.05
N TYR A 316 -3.55 2.27 -29.99
CA TYR A 316 -3.74 2.91 -28.70
C TYR A 316 -2.51 3.73 -28.33
N THR A 317 -2.69 4.69 -27.45
CA THR A 317 -1.67 5.62 -26.94
C THR A 317 -1.64 5.68 -25.41
N ASN A 318 -2.13 4.64 -24.75
CA ASN A 318 -2.07 4.45 -23.29
C ASN A 318 -1.62 3.03 -22.98
N LEU A 319 -1.03 2.82 -21.80
CA LEU A 319 -0.56 1.48 -21.35
C LEU A 319 -1.57 0.75 -20.46
N SER A 320 -2.64 1.42 -20.07
CA SER A 320 -3.80 0.88 -19.37
C SER A 320 -5.00 1.78 -19.67
N ASP A 321 -6.20 1.30 -19.40
CA ASP A 321 -7.41 2.13 -19.42
C ASP A 321 -7.54 3.01 -18.17
N HIS A 322 -6.78 2.73 -17.12
CA HIS A 322 -6.59 3.64 -15.99
C HIS A 322 -5.33 4.50 -16.16
N TYR A 323 -5.34 5.67 -15.55
CA TYR A 323 -4.18 6.51 -15.32
C TYR A 323 -3.55 6.20 -13.95
N PRO A 324 -2.20 6.25 -13.84
CA PRO A 324 -1.51 6.02 -12.58
C PRO A 324 -1.74 7.14 -11.57
N VAL A 325 -1.83 6.78 -10.29
CA VAL A 325 -1.95 7.73 -9.17
C VAL A 325 -0.75 7.62 -8.26
N ILE A 326 -0.11 8.76 -7.97
CA ILE A 326 1.04 8.85 -7.06
C ILE A 326 0.62 9.54 -5.76
N GLY A 327 0.78 8.85 -4.65
CA GLY A 327 0.68 9.38 -3.29
C GLY A 327 2.04 9.84 -2.75
N SER A 328 2.15 11.07 -2.24
CA SER A 328 3.35 11.60 -1.58
C SER A 328 3.08 12.77 -0.66
#